data_AF-A0A962DZG7-F1
#
_entry.id   AF-A0A962DZG7-F1
#
_cell.length_a   1.000
_cell.length_b   1.000
_cell.length_c   1.000
_cell.angle_alpha   90.00
_cell.angle_beta   90.00
_cell.angle_gamma   90.00
#
_symmetry.space_group_name_H-M   'P 1'
#
loop_
_entity.id
_entity.type
_entity.pdbx_description
1 polymer ?
#
loop_
_entity_poly.entity_id
_entity_poly.type
_entity_poly.pdbx_seq_one_letter_code
_entity_poly.pdbx_strand_id
1 'polypeptide(L)'
;MASLSFKRLPLYVTLLMGLPTVTLAAPGPSPPPCAVGMTADTMLPAADPYPLLAAGWGPELGHGAMVSRWAERWLGAEASPCAPASKSIALAHDWRLTPSAEVRLRDVSTANKGLVPGARIDQKQLRAILGAELHLTPRLRFFGEIGSGQVDRDRGDTPANFQNRIALQQLFVDANGTSGPLVFGAMAGRQEFSDGPRQLISLSDGPNLHRNWNGIRAYLHAPRFRVGAFELRATRFGSGSFDDGVLENTILRGANASIVVSPEGRTDSFLDPFWFHTEIPGIGPNTTNTVDRRDTYGLRLWGHQGTLRWDWTAVGQSGRTIANRRIDALALFAVQSLSLSETGWKPRLTSHLDIASGDHRTGDHRSRTFHPLYASSNYLGEGQFLGLSNLVLFAPGVSLTPGRNARVSFEYAHARRLREDDAVYAGGFRAYAGTQGTPGRHIGNLSRLSITWQPSHRLSFDLNAEHLEAGRVLQDAGFDDGTQIQFTTTYRY
;
A
#
# COMPACT_ATOMS: atom_id res chain seq x y z
N MET A 1 -43.74 -20.59 3.91
CA MET A 1 -43.51 -21.66 2.91
C MET A 1 -42.30 -21.22 2.08
N ALA A 2 -41.04 -21.38 2.49
CA ALA A 2 -40.29 -22.62 2.72
C ALA A 2 -40.30 -23.57 1.51
N SER A 3 -39.31 -23.41 0.61
CA SER A 3 -38.70 -24.47 -0.23
C SER A 3 -37.60 -23.83 -1.10
N LEU A 4 -36.32 -23.91 -0.72
CA LEU A 4 -35.36 -24.96 -1.14
C LEU A 4 -35.13 -25.02 -2.67
N SER A 5 -34.04 -24.42 -3.12
CA SER A 5 -33.19 -24.94 -4.21
C SER A 5 -31.84 -24.24 -4.23
N PHE A 6 -30.92 -24.70 -3.38
CA PHE A 6 -29.48 -24.54 -3.56
C PHE A 6 -28.93 -25.94 -3.87
N LYS A 7 -28.55 -26.19 -5.12
CA LYS A 7 -27.74 -27.35 -5.50
C LYS A 7 -26.78 -26.94 -6.62
N ARG A 8 -25.50 -27.33 -6.42
CA ARG A 8 -24.35 -27.39 -7.34
C ARG A 8 -23.40 -26.19 -7.34
N LEU A 9 -22.50 -26.17 -6.36
CA LEU A 9 -21.10 -25.75 -6.55
C LEU A 9 -20.23 -27.02 -6.52
N PRO A 10 -19.29 -27.22 -7.46
CA PRO A 10 -18.35 -28.33 -7.39
C PRO A 10 -17.21 -28.04 -6.39
N LEU A 11 -16.95 -29.05 -5.58
CA LEU A 11 -15.95 -29.18 -4.53
C LEU A 11 -14.56 -29.32 -5.17
N TYR A 12 -13.66 -28.34 -5.01
CA TYR A 12 -12.23 -28.49 -5.30
C TYR A 12 -11.38 -27.63 -4.36
N VAL A 13 -11.29 -27.99 -3.08
CA VAL A 13 -10.10 -27.75 -2.24
C VAL A 13 -10.10 -28.82 -1.14
N THR A 14 -9.56 -30.01 -1.43
CA THR A 14 -9.21 -30.98 -0.39
C THR A 14 -8.10 -31.91 -0.89
N LEU A 15 -6.84 -31.46 -0.83
CA LEU A 15 -5.69 -32.36 -0.69
C LEU A 15 -4.41 -31.56 -0.39
N LEU A 16 -3.99 -31.52 0.87
CA LEU A 16 -2.59 -31.43 1.31
C LEU A 16 -2.54 -31.48 2.85
N MET A 17 -2.79 -32.66 3.40
CA MET A 17 -2.28 -33.05 4.72
C MET A 17 -1.81 -34.49 4.63
N GLY A 18 -0.50 -34.66 4.45
CA GLY A 18 0.21 -35.92 4.63
C GLY A 18 1.49 -35.60 5.37
N LEU A 19 1.43 -35.57 6.71
CA LEU A 19 2.62 -35.59 7.56
C LEU A 19 2.82 -37.04 8.04
N PRO A 20 4.07 -37.55 8.07
CA PRO A 20 4.32 -38.88 8.60
C PRO A 20 4.11 -38.88 10.12
N THR A 21 3.49 -39.97 10.61
CA THR A 21 3.33 -40.27 12.03
C THR A 21 4.70 -40.45 12.68
N VAL A 22 5.10 -39.48 13.50
CA VAL A 22 6.22 -39.62 14.44
C VAL A 22 5.68 -40.26 15.72
N THR A 23 6.28 -41.37 16.12
CA THR A 23 6.06 -42.04 17.41
C THR A 23 6.34 -41.09 18.58
N LEU A 24 5.33 -40.85 19.41
CA LEU A 24 5.41 -40.04 20.63
C LEU A 24 6.28 -40.71 21.70
N ALA A 25 7.39 -40.08 22.05
CA ALA A 25 8.09 -40.31 23.32
C ALA A 25 7.34 -39.61 24.47
N ALA A 26 7.49 -40.15 25.68
CA ALA A 26 6.80 -39.75 26.92
C ALA A 26 6.90 -38.23 27.22
N PRO A 27 5.90 -37.65 27.95
CA PRO A 27 5.80 -36.21 28.14
C PRO A 27 6.93 -35.69 29.03
N GLY A 28 7.83 -34.91 28.44
CA GLY A 28 8.69 -33.97 29.16
C GLY A 28 7.87 -32.79 29.72
N PRO A 29 8.46 -31.97 30.61
CA PRO A 29 7.76 -30.86 31.25
C PRO A 29 7.09 -29.95 30.21
N SER A 30 5.82 -29.61 30.48
CA SER A 30 5.00 -28.74 29.65
C SER A 30 5.75 -27.43 29.36
N PRO A 31 5.94 -27.04 28.08
CA PRO A 31 6.51 -25.74 27.75
C PRO A 31 5.61 -24.63 28.32
N PRO A 32 6.17 -23.47 28.67
CA PRO A 32 5.39 -22.35 29.19
C PRO A 32 4.25 -22.01 28.22
N PRO A 33 3.09 -21.56 28.72
CA PRO A 33 1.97 -21.21 27.86
C PRO A 33 2.42 -20.10 26.91
N CYS A 34 2.59 -20.45 25.64
CA CYS A 34 2.73 -19.48 24.55
C CYS A 34 1.37 -18.78 24.44
N ALA A 35 1.14 -17.79 25.30
CA ALA A 35 -0.04 -16.95 25.24
C ALA A 35 -0.10 -16.31 23.84
N VAL A 36 -1.32 -16.15 23.34
CA VAL A 36 -1.66 -15.39 22.14
C VAL A 36 -0.92 -14.04 22.19
N GLY A 37 0.21 -13.95 21.50
CA GLY A 37 1.11 -12.82 21.66
C GLY A 37 2.56 -13.18 21.40
N MET A 38 2.92 -13.48 20.14
CA MET A 38 4.26 -13.09 19.73
C MET A 38 4.25 -11.56 19.76
N THR A 39 4.92 -10.96 20.75
CA THR A 39 5.10 -9.51 20.78
C THR A 39 5.90 -9.09 19.53
N ALA A 40 5.66 -7.88 19.03
CA ALA A 40 6.36 -7.33 17.86
C ALA A 40 7.89 -7.53 17.97
N ASP A 41 8.43 -7.46 19.18
CA ASP A 41 9.84 -7.66 19.52
C ASP A 41 10.42 -9.01 19.05
N THR A 42 9.58 -10.04 18.86
CA THR A 42 10.02 -11.35 18.36
C THR A 42 10.19 -11.40 16.83
N MET A 43 9.65 -10.42 16.09
CA MET A 43 9.67 -10.36 14.62
C MET A 43 10.59 -9.24 14.08
N LEU A 44 11.23 -8.49 14.98
CA LEU A 44 12.16 -7.42 14.63
C LEU A 44 13.56 -7.83 15.05
N PRO A 45 14.46 -8.21 14.14
CA PRO A 45 15.85 -8.26 14.48
C PRO A 45 16.35 -6.83 14.58
N ALA A 46 17.05 -6.57 15.67
CA ALA A 46 17.75 -5.35 16.04
C ALA A 46 18.92 -4.98 15.10
N ALA A 47 18.76 -5.11 13.79
CA ALA A 47 19.85 -4.95 12.82
C ALA A 47 19.80 -3.64 12.02
N ASP A 48 18.71 -2.87 12.06
CA ASP A 48 18.68 -1.54 11.48
C ASP A 48 19.06 -0.50 12.55
N PRO A 49 20.11 0.30 12.36
CA PRO A 49 20.45 1.37 13.30
C PRO A 49 19.40 2.48 13.29
N TYR A 50 18.61 2.61 12.22
CA TYR A 50 17.55 3.61 12.11
C TYR A 50 16.19 3.05 12.60
N PRO A 51 15.29 3.88 13.15
CA PRO A 51 13.97 3.42 13.58
C PRO A 51 13.21 2.73 12.45
N LEU A 52 12.80 1.48 12.68
CA LEU A 52 12.26 0.59 11.64
C LEU A 52 11.07 1.19 10.87
N LEU A 53 10.13 1.81 11.59
CA LEU A 53 8.96 2.48 11.01
C LEU A 53 9.34 3.58 10.01
N ALA A 54 10.53 4.15 10.16
CA ALA A 54 11.06 5.22 9.33
C ALA A 54 12.17 4.75 8.38
N ALA A 55 12.53 3.47 8.38
CA ALA A 55 13.69 2.94 7.67
C ALA A 55 13.47 2.72 6.16
N GLY A 56 12.28 2.99 5.63
CA GLY A 56 12.01 2.82 4.19
C GLY A 56 11.82 1.37 3.75
N TRP A 57 11.48 0.48 4.68
CA TRP A 57 11.12 -0.92 4.42
C TRP A 57 9.64 -1.14 4.12
N GLY A 58 8.85 -0.06 4.18
CA GLY A 58 7.41 -0.08 3.95
C GLY A 58 6.59 -0.05 5.23
N PRO A 59 5.25 -0.04 5.11
CA PRO A 59 4.35 0.10 6.24
C PRO A 59 4.26 -1.16 7.10
N GLU A 60 4.22 -0.95 8.42
CA GLU A 60 3.90 -1.99 9.41
C GLU A 60 2.37 -2.14 9.54
N LEU A 61 1.90 -3.38 9.68
CA LEU A 61 0.51 -3.74 9.97
C LEU A 61 0.24 -3.89 11.49
N GLY A 62 1.22 -3.56 12.32
CA GLY A 62 1.22 -3.77 13.75
C GLY A 62 1.76 -5.15 14.14
N HIS A 63 2.19 -5.25 15.40
CA HIS A 63 2.75 -6.47 15.98
C HIS A 63 3.98 -7.01 15.22
N GLY A 64 4.76 -6.14 14.56
CA GLY A 64 5.96 -6.52 13.81
C GLY A 64 5.68 -7.10 12.42
N ALA A 65 4.42 -7.24 12.01
CA ALA A 65 4.06 -7.67 10.66
C ALA A 65 4.23 -6.51 9.66
N MET A 66 4.77 -6.78 8.49
CA MET A 66 4.99 -5.78 7.45
C MET A 66 4.05 -6.04 6.27
N VAL A 67 3.69 -4.99 5.51
CA VAL A 67 2.92 -5.21 4.27
C VAL A 67 3.75 -6.02 3.28
N SER A 68 5.01 -5.63 3.08
CA SER A 68 5.98 -6.40 2.30
C SER A 68 6.61 -7.49 3.14
N ARG A 69 6.38 -8.76 2.77
CA ARG A 69 6.81 -9.93 3.56
C ARG A 69 8.32 -10.02 3.72
N TRP A 70 9.10 -9.54 2.75
CA TRP A 70 10.57 -9.52 2.81
C TRP A 70 11.16 -8.55 3.85
N ALA A 71 10.36 -7.59 4.32
CA ALA A 71 10.75 -6.66 5.37
C ALA A 71 10.55 -7.28 6.76
N GLU A 72 9.73 -8.33 6.88
CA GLU A 72 9.65 -9.12 8.11
C GLU A 72 10.91 -9.94 8.23
N ARG A 73 11.70 -9.70 9.28
CA ARG A 73 12.94 -10.43 9.47
C ARG A 73 12.80 -11.39 10.64
N TRP A 74 12.97 -12.67 10.36
CA TRP A 74 12.82 -13.74 11.35
C TRP A 74 14.17 -14.28 11.86
N LEU A 75 15.27 -13.69 11.40
CA LEU A 75 16.62 -14.10 11.80
C LEU A 75 16.82 -13.85 13.30
N GLY A 76 17.21 -14.88 14.05
CA GLY A 76 17.35 -14.81 15.51
C GLY A 76 16.06 -15.11 16.30
N ALA A 77 14.91 -15.27 15.62
CA ALA A 77 13.66 -15.69 16.27
C ALA A 77 13.77 -17.10 16.90
N GLU A 78 14.74 -17.93 16.46
CA GLU A 78 15.09 -19.23 17.07
C GLU A 78 15.38 -19.14 18.58
N ALA A 79 15.87 -17.98 19.06
CA ALA A 79 16.13 -17.76 20.47
C ALA A 79 14.84 -17.56 21.29
N SER A 80 13.70 -17.34 20.62
CA SER A 80 12.40 -17.25 21.28
C SER A 80 11.71 -18.62 21.29
N PRO A 81 11.36 -19.15 22.47
CA PRO A 81 10.59 -20.40 22.57
C PRO A 81 9.19 -20.32 21.93
N CYS A 82 8.73 -19.11 21.57
CA CYS A 82 7.44 -18.85 20.92
C CYS A 82 7.52 -18.73 19.40
N ALA A 83 8.72 -18.68 18.80
CA ALA A 83 8.84 -18.62 17.35
C ALA A 83 8.55 -19.99 16.72
N PRO A 84 7.71 -20.05 15.66
CA PRO A 84 7.49 -21.32 14.96
C PRO A 84 8.83 -21.83 14.41
N ALA A 85 9.22 -23.06 14.75
CA ALA A 85 10.47 -23.66 14.23
C ALA A 85 10.55 -23.63 12.69
N SER A 86 9.38 -23.65 12.04
CA SER A 86 9.23 -23.53 10.59
C SER A 86 9.60 -22.16 10.01
N LYS A 87 9.82 -21.13 10.84
CA LYS A 87 10.22 -19.77 10.40
C LYS A 87 11.73 -19.57 10.32
N SER A 88 12.54 -20.53 10.75
CA SER A 88 13.99 -20.48 10.57
C SER A 88 14.53 -21.90 10.41
N ILE A 89 14.55 -22.37 9.17
CA ILE A 89 15.00 -23.72 8.82
C ILE A 89 16.49 -23.66 8.49
N ALA A 90 17.31 -24.36 9.28
CA ALA A 90 18.73 -24.52 8.98
C ALA A 90 18.92 -25.50 7.80
N LEU A 91 19.53 -25.02 6.71
CA LEU A 91 19.84 -25.85 5.53
C LEU A 91 21.30 -26.31 5.50
N ALA A 92 22.20 -25.47 6.02
CA ALA A 92 23.62 -25.72 6.18
C ALA A 92 24.12 -24.89 7.38
N HIS A 93 25.44 -24.87 7.64
CA HIS A 93 26.03 -24.18 8.80
C HIS A 93 25.51 -22.74 8.93
N ASP A 94 25.67 -21.94 7.87
CA ASP A 94 25.30 -20.52 7.83
C ASP A 94 24.00 -20.24 7.06
N TRP A 95 23.40 -21.26 6.45
CA TRP A 95 22.23 -21.07 5.58
C TRP A 95 20.94 -21.19 6.36
N ARG A 96 20.07 -20.18 6.24
CA ARG A 96 18.77 -20.14 6.91
C ARG A 96 17.67 -19.82 5.92
N LEU A 97 16.60 -20.62 5.96
CA LEU A 97 15.42 -20.49 5.11
C LEU A 97 14.19 -20.10 5.94
N THR A 98 13.51 -19.04 5.52
CA THR A 98 12.28 -18.54 6.14
C THR A 98 11.14 -18.56 5.12
N PRO A 99 10.21 -19.53 5.19
CA PRO A 99 9.02 -19.55 4.35
C PRO A 99 7.97 -18.54 4.83
N SER A 100 7.20 -18.01 3.89
CA SER A 100 6.04 -17.15 4.13
C SER A 100 4.89 -17.52 3.20
N ALA A 101 3.66 -17.32 3.68
CA ALA A 101 2.48 -17.48 2.85
C ALA A 101 1.39 -16.47 3.23
N GLU A 102 0.58 -16.11 2.26
CA GLU A 102 -0.61 -15.29 2.46
C GLU A 102 -1.76 -15.81 1.61
N VAL A 103 -2.95 -15.84 2.19
CA VAL A 103 -4.21 -16.03 1.46
C VAL A 103 -5.15 -14.91 1.84
N ARG A 104 -5.65 -14.17 0.85
CA ARG A 104 -6.63 -13.12 1.04
C ARG A 104 -7.86 -13.42 0.19
N LEU A 105 -9.01 -13.50 0.84
CA LEU A 105 -10.31 -13.52 0.20
C LEU A 105 -10.94 -12.15 0.34
N ARG A 106 -11.56 -11.65 -0.73
CA ARG A 106 -12.23 -10.36 -0.71
C ARG A 106 -13.54 -10.44 -1.47
N ASP A 107 -14.58 -9.87 -0.92
CA ASP A 107 -15.85 -9.62 -1.60
C ASP A 107 -15.96 -8.11 -1.83
N VAL A 108 -16.24 -7.70 -3.07
CA VAL A 108 -16.39 -6.30 -3.46
C VAL A 108 -17.74 -6.13 -4.12
N SER A 109 -18.55 -5.22 -3.58
CA SER A 109 -19.79 -4.75 -4.20
C SER A 109 -19.69 -3.26 -4.42
N THR A 110 -19.90 -2.81 -5.65
CA THR A 110 -19.89 -1.42 -6.05
C THR A 110 -21.17 -1.09 -6.80
N ALA A 111 -21.94 -0.14 -6.27
CA ALA A 111 -23.04 0.50 -6.96
C ALA A 111 -22.56 1.79 -7.62
N ASN A 112 -22.96 2.01 -8.87
CA ASN A 112 -22.54 3.12 -9.72
C ASN A 112 -21.01 3.23 -9.80
N LYS A 113 -20.34 2.18 -10.30
CA LYS A 113 -18.88 2.16 -10.50
C LYS A 113 -18.45 3.37 -11.31
N GLY A 114 -17.49 4.13 -10.79
CA GLY A 114 -17.04 5.36 -11.45
C GLY A 114 -18.15 6.40 -11.55
N LEU A 115 -19.12 6.36 -10.64
CA LEU A 115 -20.27 7.27 -10.56
C LEU A 115 -21.19 7.22 -11.77
N VAL A 116 -21.08 6.16 -12.59
CA VAL A 116 -21.95 5.97 -13.76
C VAL A 116 -23.22 5.25 -13.32
N PRO A 117 -24.41 5.84 -13.54
CA PRO A 117 -25.69 5.23 -13.14
C PRO A 117 -25.84 3.79 -13.66
N GLY A 118 -26.19 2.87 -12.76
CA GLY A 118 -26.44 1.46 -13.09
C GLY A 118 -25.20 0.60 -13.32
N ALA A 119 -24.00 1.20 -13.42
CA ALA A 119 -22.76 0.44 -13.52
C ALA A 119 -22.48 -0.27 -12.19
N ARG A 120 -22.37 -1.60 -12.18
CA ARG A 120 -22.17 -2.38 -10.96
C ARG A 120 -20.95 -3.30 -11.08
N ILE A 121 -20.29 -3.52 -9.94
CA ILE A 121 -19.34 -4.63 -9.76
C ILE A 121 -19.83 -5.43 -8.58
N ASP A 122 -19.94 -6.74 -8.74
CA ASP A 122 -20.04 -7.68 -7.63
C ASP A 122 -19.03 -8.79 -7.90
N GLN A 123 -17.92 -8.80 -7.14
CA GLN A 123 -16.78 -9.64 -7.46
C GLN A 123 -16.13 -10.21 -6.20
N LYS A 124 -15.93 -11.53 -6.19
CA LYS A 124 -15.09 -12.22 -5.22
C LYS A 124 -13.69 -12.35 -5.78
N GLN A 125 -12.72 -11.98 -4.97
CA GLN A 125 -11.30 -11.94 -5.31
C GLN A 125 -10.52 -12.85 -4.37
N LEU A 126 -9.54 -13.57 -4.93
CA LEU A 126 -8.57 -14.37 -4.21
C LEU A 126 -7.17 -13.84 -4.55
N ARG A 127 -6.36 -13.63 -3.51
CA ARG A 127 -4.92 -13.51 -3.60
C ARG A 127 -4.29 -14.66 -2.82
N ALA A 128 -3.37 -15.37 -3.44
CA ALA A 128 -2.56 -16.40 -2.78
C ALA A 128 -1.09 -16.12 -3.07
N ILE A 129 -0.27 -15.98 -2.04
CA ILE A 129 1.15 -15.67 -2.12
C ILE A 129 1.93 -16.78 -1.40
N LEU A 130 3.02 -17.23 -2.03
CA LEU A 130 4.02 -18.10 -1.42
C LEU A 130 5.40 -17.46 -1.60
N GLY A 131 6.13 -17.30 -0.50
CA GLY A 131 7.44 -16.69 -0.50
C GLY A 131 8.44 -17.45 0.35
N ALA A 132 9.72 -17.17 0.08
CA ALA A 132 10.82 -17.67 0.88
C ALA A 132 11.98 -16.68 0.89
N GLU A 133 12.61 -16.54 2.05
CA GLU A 133 13.85 -15.82 2.24
C GLU A 133 14.97 -16.82 2.55
N LEU A 134 16.09 -16.72 1.83
CA LEU A 134 17.29 -17.52 2.05
C LEU A 134 18.45 -16.61 2.42
N HIS A 135 18.94 -16.73 3.65
CA HIS A 135 20.20 -16.13 4.08
C HIS A 135 21.33 -17.12 3.80
N LEU A 136 22.35 -16.68 3.06
CA LEU A 136 23.59 -17.45 2.88
C LEU A 136 24.66 -17.05 3.90
N THR A 137 24.65 -15.77 4.30
CA THR A 137 25.48 -15.19 5.35
C THR A 137 24.66 -14.11 6.08
N PRO A 138 25.13 -13.56 7.22
CA PRO A 138 24.46 -12.41 7.85
C PRO A 138 24.37 -11.15 6.97
N ARG A 139 25.12 -11.10 5.85
CA ARG A 139 25.26 -9.95 4.96
C ARG A 139 24.71 -10.15 3.56
N LEU A 140 24.25 -11.36 3.23
CA LEU A 140 23.78 -11.72 1.90
C LEU A 140 22.53 -12.58 1.99
N ARG A 141 21.42 -12.07 1.44
CA ARG A 141 20.14 -12.77 1.38
C ARG A 141 19.52 -12.74 -0.02
N PHE A 142 18.72 -13.76 -0.29
CA PHE A 142 17.87 -13.90 -1.46
C PHE A 142 16.42 -13.97 -1.01
N PHE A 143 15.53 -13.31 -1.76
CA PHE A 143 14.10 -13.38 -1.52
C PHE A 143 13.37 -13.71 -2.82
N GLY A 144 12.43 -14.66 -2.75
CA GLY A 144 11.59 -15.05 -3.86
C GLY A 144 10.14 -15.16 -3.42
N GLU A 145 9.22 -14.68 -4.26
CA GLU A 145 7.79 -14.70 -4.01
C GLU A 145 7.02 -14.93 -5.31
N ILE A 146 6.12 -15.90 -5.28
CA ILE A 146 5.14 -16.15 -6.35
C ILE A 146 3.74 -15.85 -5.85
N GLY A 147 2.89 -15.37 -6.74
CA GLY A 147 1.52 -14.98 -6.40
C GLY A 147 0.50 -15.48 -7.40
N SER A 148 -0.75 -15.62 -6.98
CA SER A 148 -1.90 -15.81 -7.87
C SER A 148 -2.99 -14.83 -7.48
N GLY A 149 -3.54 -14.13 -8.48
CA GLY A 149 -4.69 -13.26 -8.34
C GLY A 149 -5.86 -13.83 -9.14
N GLN A 150 -6.99 -14.08 -8.50
CA GLN A 150 -8.18 -14.60 -9.17
C GLN A 150 -9.40 -13.75 -8.86
N VAL A 151 -10.27 -13.61 -9.84
CA VAL A 151 -11.62 -13.06 -9.68
C VAL A 151 -12.67 -14.04 -10.18
N ASP A 152 -13.85 -14.06 -9.59
CA ASP A 152 -14.93 -14.99 -9.97
C ASP A 152 -15.77 -14.52 -11.17
N ARG A 153 -15.94 -13.20 -11.34
CA ARG A 153 -16.69 -12.56 -12.43
C ARG A 153 -15.84 -11.58 -13.23
N ASP A 154 -16.26 -11.29 -14.45
CA ASP A 154 -15.64 -10.30 -15.36
C ASP A 154 -14.14 -10.54 -15.63
N ARG A 155 -13.73 -11.81 -15.62
CA ARG A 155 -12.32 -12.22 -15.73
C ARG A 155 -11.64 -11.70 -17.00
N GLY A 156 -12.36 -11.61 -18.12
CA GLY A 156 -11.83 -11.15 -19.40
C GLY A 156 -11.54 -9.64 -19.44
N ASP A 157 -12.29 -8.85 -18.69
CA ASP A 157 -12.17 -7.38 -18.63
C ASP A 157 -11.37 -6.91 -17.41
N THR A 158 -11.03 -7.85 -16.52
CA THR A 158 -10.26 -7.59 -15.31
C THR A 158 -8.77 -7.48 -15.62
N PRO A 159 -8.09 -6.40 -15.21
CA PRO A 159 -6.66 -6.23 -15.46
C PRO A 159 -5.78 -7.33 -14.82
N ALA A 160 -4.61 -7.56 -15.41
CA ALA A 160 -3.67 -8.63 -15.03
C ALA A 160 -3.21 -8.58 -13.56
N ASN A 161 -3.14 -7.41 -12.94
CA ASN A 161 -2.80 -7.29 -11.51
C ASN A 161 -3.94 -7.74 -10.56
N PHE A 162 -5.15 -7.93 -11.05
CA PHE A 162 -6.24 -8.59 -10.33
C PHE A 162 -6.38 -10.07 -10.73
N GLN A 163 -6.15 -10.38 -12.01
CA GLN A 163 -6.36 -11.69 -12.62
C GLN A 163 -5.09 -12.22 -13.31
N ASN A 164 -4.32 -13.04 -12.59
CA ASN A 164 -3.07 -13.64 -13.06
C ASN A 164 -2.93 -15.05 -12.47
N ARG A 165 -2.63 -16.04 -13.32
CA ARG A 165 -2.57 -17.45 -12.92
C ARG A 165 -1.42 -17.70 -11.95
N ILE A 166 -0.19 -17.34 -12.32
CA ILE A 166 0.99 -17.39 -11.45
C ILE A 166 1.94 -16.25 -11.83
N ALA A 167 2.12 -15.29 -10.94
CA ALA A 167 3.02 -14.17 -11.10
C ALA A 167 4.33 -14.41 -10.37
N LEU A 168 5.45 -13.96 -10.95
CA LEU A 168 6.68 -13.76 -10.19
C LEU A 168 6.58 -12.41 -9.48
N GLN A 169 6.10 -12.43 -8.23
CA GLN A 169 5.78 -11.24 -7.46
C GLN A 169 7.06 -10.52 -7.02
N GLN A 170 8.04 -11.26 -6.49
CA GLN A 170 9.35 -10.70 -6.10
C GLN A 170 10.46 -11.72 -6.36
N LEU A 171 11.61 -11.23 -6.77
CA LEU A 171 12.84 -12.01 -6.89
C LEU A 171 14.03 -11.05 -6.83
N PHE A 172 14.73 -11.01 -5.71
CA PHE A 172 15.87 -10.11 -5.54
C PHE A 172 16.95 -10.69 -4.63
N VAL A 173 18.13 -10.08 -4.73
CA VAL A 173 19.26 -10.26 -3.81
C VAL A 173 19.48 -8.98 -3.03
N ASP A 174 19.82 -9.08 -1.75
CA ASP A 174 20.17 -7.96 -0.87
C ASP A 174 21.50 -8.26 -0.21
N ALA A 175 22.45 -7.33 -0.36
CA ALA A 175 23.79 -7.41 0.20
C ALA A 175 24.07 -6.15 1.02
N ASN A 176 24.62 -6.34 2.22
CA ASN A 176 24.93 -5.25 3.14
C ASN A 176 26.29 -5.38 3.84
N GLY A 177 26.74 -4.28 4.42
CA GLY A 177 27.93 -4.17 5.23
C GLY A 177 27.73 -3.20 6.39
N THR A 178 28.65 -3.23 7.34
CA THR A 178 28.63 -2.35 8.51
C THR A 178 29.96 -1.60 8.64
N SER A 179 29.88 -0.35 9.11
CA SER A 179 31.04 0.49 9.43
C SER A 179 30.73 1.31 10.69
N GLY A 180 31.20 0.84 11.85
CA GLY A 180 30.77 1.39 13.13
C GLY A 180 29.24 1.24 13.30
N PRO A 181 28.50 2.32 13.62
CA PRO A 181 27.04 2.28 13.75
C PRO A 181 26.30 2.36 12.40
N LEU A 182 27.03 2.45 11.27
CA LEU A 182 26.44 2.57 9.95
C LEU A 182 26.18 1.19 9.35
N VAL A 183 25.00 1.04 8.74
CA VAL A 183 24.67 -0.07 7.84
C VAL A 183 24.51 0.51 6.44
N PHE A 184 25.14 -0.12 5.45
CA PHE A 184 24.98 0.25 4.05
C PHE A 184 24.77 -1.00 3.21
N GLY A 185 24.04 -0.88 2.11
CA GLY A 185 23.76 -2.04 1.26
C GLY A 185 23.04 -1.68 -0.02
N ALA A 186 22.74 -2.72 -0.79
CA ALA A 186 21.97 -2.60 -2.01
C ALA A 186 21.11 -3.85 -2.25
N MET A 187 19.93 -3.63 -2.81
CA MET A 187 19.02 -4.66 -3.28
C MET A 187 18.89 -4.58 -4.79
N ALA A 188 18.99 -5.71 -5.48
CA ALA A 188 18.88 -5.81 -6.93
C ALA A 188 17.91 -6.92 -7.34
N GLY A 189 16.96 -6.59 -8.22
CA GLY A 189 15.98 -7.53 -8.76
C GLY A 189 14.57 -6.96 -8.82
N ARG A 190 13.58 -7.87 -8.89
CA ARG A 190 12.16 -7.54 -8.82
C ARG A 190 11.73 -7.43 -7.36
N GLN A 191 11.27 -6.26 -6.94
CA GLN A 191 10.96 -5.95 -5.55
C GLN A 191 9.75 -5.05 -5.43
N GLU A 192 9.04 -5.17 -4.31
CA GLU A 192 8.10 -4.15 -3.86
C GLU A 192 8.85 -2.88 -3.42
N PHE A 193 8.26 -1.71 -3.68
CA PHE A 193 8.85 -0.42 -3.33
C PHE A 193 7.77 0.54 -2.82
N SER A 194 7.87 0.93 -1.56
CA SER A 194 6.96 1.86 -0.88
C SER A 194 7.71 2.86 0.01
N ASP A 195 8.88 3.31 -0.46
CA ASP A 195 9.72 4.23 0.30
C ASP A 195 9.47 5.69 -0.14
N GLY A 196 8.48 6.31 0.51
CA GLY A 196 8.06 7.68 0.27
C GLY A 196 6.71 8.00 0.93
N PRO A 197 6.20 9.22 0.78
CA PRO A 197 4.84 9.57 1.23
C PRO A 197 3.80 8.67 0.55
N ARG A 198 2.84 8.15 1.33
CA ARG A 198 1.80 7.23 0.83
C ARG A 198 0.89 7.86 -0.22
N GLN A 199 0.80 9.19 -0.24
CA GLN A 199 0.09 9.99 -1.23
C GLN A 199 0.77 10.00 -2.61
N LEU A 200 2.00 9.48 -2.71
CA LEU A 200 2.80 9.47 -3.94
C LEU A 200 3.22 8.06 -4.35
N ILE A 201 3.72 7.25 -3.41
CA ILE A 201 4.27 5.92 -3.69
C ILE A 201 3.60 4.91 -2.75
N SER A 202 3.02 3.87 -3.34
CA SER A 202 2.46 2.74 -2.61
C SER A 202 2.59 1.45 -3.43
N LEU A 203 2.42 0.32 -2.75
CA LEU A 203 2.36 -1.02 -3.33
C LEU A 203 1.09 -1.27 -4.14
N SER A 204 0.13 -0.33 -4.13
CA SER A 204 -1.18 -0.49 -4.78
C SER A 204 -1.98 -1.61 -4.12
N ASP A 205 -2.55 -1.34 -2.95
CA ASP A 205 -3.21 -2.34 -2.08
C ASP A 205 -4.60 -2.79 -2.61
N GLY A 206 -5.17 -2.01 -3.53
CA GLY A 206 -6.44 -2.30 -4.20
C GLY A 206 -6.42 -3.59 -5.04
N PRO A 207 -5.48 -3.77 -5.98
CA PRO A 207 -5.30 -5.03 -6.72
C PRO A 207 -5.05 -6.30 -5.88
N ASN A 208 -5.12 -7.47 -6.53
CA ASN A 208 -4.73 -8.76 -5.91
C ASN A 208 -3.21 -8.89 -5.81
N LEU A 209 -2.49 -8.50 -6.84
CA LEU A 209 -1.04 -8.48 -6.85
C LEU A 209 -0.54 -7.06 -6.60
N HIS A 210 0.41 -6.90 -5.68
CA HIS A 210 1.04 -5.61 -5.46
C HIS A 210 1.87 -5.21 -6.68
N ARG A 211 2.01 -3.90 -6.85
CA ARG A 211 2.97 -3.31 -7.77
C ARG A 211 4.38 -3.61 -7.33
N ASN A 212 5.16 -4.13 -8.27
CA ASN A 212 6.56 -4.44 -8.09
C ASN A 212 7.39 -3.77 -9.20
N TRP A 213 8.68 -3.68 -8.94
CA TRP A 213 9.64 -2.86 -9.63
C TRP A 213 10.90 -3.66 -9.89
N ASN A 214 11.52 -3.49 -11.05
CA ASN A 214 12.72 -4.21 -11.47
C ASN A 214 13.88 -3.21 -11.49
N GLY A 215 14.94 -3.46 -10.73
CA GLY A 215 16.11 -2.58 -10.72
C GLY A 215 16.90 -2.66 -9.42
N ILE A 216 17.56 -1.56 -9.07
CA ILE A 216 18.48 -1.48 -7.94
C ILE A 216 18.00 -0.39 -6.97
N ARG A 217 18.09 -0.67 -5.67
CA ARG A 217 18.05 0.34 -4.61
C ARG A 217 19.29 0.21 -3.74
N ALA A 218 19.92 1.32 -3.40
CA ALA A 218 21.00 1.41 -2.43
C ALA A 218 20.52 2.18 -1.20
N TYR A 219 21.05 1.82 -0.03
CA TYR A 219 20.68 2.43 1.24
C TYR A 219 21.89 2.59 2.16
N LEU A 220 21.85 3.65 2.97
CA LEU A 220 22.77 3.90 4.07
C LEU A 220 21.98 4.38 5.27
N HIS A 221 22.04 3.62 6.36
CA HIS A 221 21.31 3.86 7.60
C HIS A 221 22.31 4.12 8.74
N ALA A 222 22.07 5.19 9.47
CA ALA A 222 22.76 5.57 10.69
C ALA A 222 21.72 5.73 11.82
N PRO A 223 22.11 5.85 13.10
CA PRO A 223 21.15 5.99 14.19
C PRO A 223 20.17 7.17 14.09
N ARG A 224 20.58 8.26 13.41
CA ARG A 224 19.80 9.51 13.33
C ARG A 224 19.45 9.97 11.92
N PHE A 225 19.96 9.30 10.90
CA PHE A 225 19.56 9.57 9.52
C PHE A 225 19.66 8.33 8.65
N ARG A 226 18.90 8.30 7.57
CA ARG A 226 19.10 7.38 6.47
C ARG A 226 19.06 8.10 5.13
N VAL A 227 19.70 7.51 4.13
CA VAL A 227 19.65 7.95 2.73
C VAL A 227 19.41 6.72 1.86
N GLY A 228 18.54 6.89 0.85
CA GLY A 228 18.25 5.89 -0.17
C GLY A 228 18.38 6.49 -1.57
N ALA A 229 18.76 5.66 -2.52
CA ALA A 229 18.74 5.98 -3.94
C ALA A 229 18.30 4.75 -4.74
N PHE A 230 17.57 4.95 -5.83
CA PHE A 230 17.01 3.85 -6.59
C PHE A 230 16.83 4.20 -8.07
N GLU A 231 16.89 3.16 -8.90
CA GLU A 231 16.51 3.21 -10.31
C GLU A 231 15.73 1.93 -10.65
N LEU A 232 14.48 2.11 -11.01
CA LEU A 232 13.47 1.06 -11.07
C LEU A 232 12.63 1.18 -12.34
N ARG A 233 12.23 0.04 -12.89
CA ARG A 233 11.31 -0.11 -14.03
C ARG A 233 10.07 -0.88 -13.60
N ALA A 234 8.89 -0.40 -13.93
CA ALA A 234 7.65 -1.06 -13.53
C ALA A 234 7.53 -2.46 -14.16
N THR A 235 6.88 -3.40 -13.49
CA THR A 235 6.56 -4.70 -14.09
C THR A 235 5.28 -4.60 -14.93
N ARG A 236 5.30 -5.25 -16.10
CA ARG A 236 4.09 -5.58 -16.86
C ARG A 236 3.54 -6.90 -16.36
N PHE A 237 2.40 -6.90 -15.69
CA PHE A 237 1.73 -8.16 -15.35
C PHE A 237 1.14 -8.82 -16.60
N GLY A 238 1.29 -10.13 -16.70
CA GLY A 238 0.53 -10.99 -17.61
C GLY A 238 -0.69 -11.60 -16.93
N SER A 239 -1.55 -12.28 -17.68
CA SER A 239 -2.70 -13.03 -17.10
C SER A 239 -2.42 -14.54 -17.01
N GLY A 240 -1.35 -15.01 -17.66
CA GLY A 240 -0.90 -16.39 -17.67
C GLY A 240 -0.05 -16.76 -16.45
N SER A 241 0.85 -17.71 -16.66
CA SER A 241 1.80 -18.17 -15.65
C SER A 241 3.21 -17.75 -16.08
N PHE A 242 3.89 -16.99 -15.23
CA PHE A 242 5.23 -16.48 -15.43
C PHE A 242 5.42 -15.70 -16.75
N ASP A 243 4.35 -15.05 -17.23
CA ASP A 243 4.33 -14.20 -18.42
C ASP A 243 4.46 -12.69 -18.08
N ASP A 244 4.90 -12.39 -16.86
CA ASP A 244 5.20 -11.03 -16.41
C ASP A 244 6.51 -10.52 -17.02
N GLY A 245 6.48 -9.30 -17.57
CA GLY A 245 7.64 -8.66 -18.19
C GLY A 245 8.07 -7.39 -17.47
N VAL A 246 9.09 -6.72 -18.02
CA VAL A 246 9.51 -5.39 -17.57
C VAL A 246 8.92 -4.34 -18.54
N LEU A 247 8.34 -3.27 -18.01
CA LEU A 247 7.99 -2.08 -18.79
C LEU A 247 9.20 -1.17 -18.87
N GLU A 248 10.01 -1.36 -19.90
CA GLU A 248 11.29 -0.62 -20.06
C GLU A 248 11.13 0.90 -20.14
N ASN A 249 9.96 1.39 -20.54
CA ASN A 249 9.68 2.82 -20.69
C ASN A 249 8.91 3.42 -19.51
N THR A 250 8.61 2.63 -18.47
CA THR A 250 7.95 3.10 -17.25
C THR A 250 8.96 3.13 -16.11
N ILE A 251 9.56 4.28 -15.87
CA ILE A 251 10.72 4.46 -14.99
C ILE A 251 10.29 5.15 -13.70
N LEU A 252 10.88 4.71 -12.59
CA LEU A 252 10.89 5.38 -11.30
C LEU A 252 12.34 5.41 -10.80
N ARG A 253 12.95 6.58 -10.71
CA ARG A 253 14.29 6.74 -10.11
C ARG A 253 14.27 7.90 -9.14
N GLY A 254 15.19 7.93 -8.20
CA GLY A 254 15.17 8.99 -7.21
C GLY A 254 16.12 8.79 -6.07
N ALA A 255 16.03 9.73 -5.13
CA ALA A 255 16.71 9.68 -3.86
C ALA A 255 15.80 10.25 -2.77
N ASN A 256 15.96 9.72 -1.57
CA ASN A 256 15.24 10.16 -0.39
C ASN A 256 16.14 10.06 0.84
N ALA A 257 15.79 10.80 1.87
CA ALA A 257 16.40 10.68 3.18
C ALA A 257 15.33 10.74 4.26
N SER A 258 15.71 10.37 5.47
CA SER A 258 14.91 10.57 6.67
C SER A 258 15.83 10.94 7.81
N ILE A 259 15.48 11.97 8.57
CA ILE A 259 16.31 12.54 9.64
C ILE A 259 15.47 12.59 10.92
N VAL A 260 16.02 12.08 12.03
CA VAL A 260 15.37 12.20 13.34
C VAL A 260 15.51 13.63 13.85
N VAL A 261 14.40 14.36 13.86
CA VAL A 261 14.32 15.76 14.30
C VAL A 261 13.87 15.92 15.76
N SER A 262 13.50 14.81 16.42
CA SER A 262 13.23 14.84 17.87
C SER A 262 14.50 15.08 18.70
N PRO A 263 14.35 15.58 19.95
CA PRO A 263 15.47 15.74 20.89
C PRO A 263 16.26 14.44 21.11
N GLU A 264 17.49 14.56 21.59
CA GLU A 264 18.33 13.40 21.90
C GLU A 264 17.63 12.40 22.84
N GLY A 265 17.82 11.12 22.56
CA GLY A 265 17.14 10.02 23.27
C GLY A 265 15.70 9.73 22.81
N ARG A 266 15.16 10.49 21.84
CA ARG A 266 13.82 10.25 21.26
C ARG A 266 13.89 10.04 19.76
N THR A 267 13.02 9.18 19.24
CA THR A 267 12.91 8.83 17.82
C THR A 267 11.46 8.86 17.36
N ASP A 268 10.80 9.98 17.67
CA ASP A 268 9.35 10.11 17.56
C ASP A 268 8.93 11.00 16.39
N SER A 269 9.88 11.72 15.77
CA SER A 269 9.63 12.72 14.73
C SER A 269 10.73 12.70 13.67
N PHE A 270 10.30 12.76 12.42
CA PHE A 270 11.12 12.51 11.24
C PHE A 270 10.88 13.58 10.17
N LEU A 271 11.96 14.04 9.54
CA LEU A 271 11.90 14.90 8.36
C LEU A 271 12.49 14.15 7.16
N ASP A 272 11.66 13.98 6.13
CA ASP A 272 11.97 13.18 4.96
C ASP A 272 11.99 14.06 3.71
N PRO A 273 13.16 14.55 3.26
CA PRO A 273 13.30 15.11 1.93
C PRO A 273 13.36 14.03 0.87
N PHE A 274 12.77 14.29 -0.30
CA PHE A 274 12.77 13.35 -1.42
C PHE A 274 12.76 14.04 -2.78
N TRP A 275 13.29 13.33 -3.76
CA TRP A 275 13.16 13.61 -5.19
C TRP A 275 12.89 12.31 -5.94
N PHE A 276 11.81 12.30 -6.72
CA PHE A 276 11.38 11.20 -7.57
C PHE A 276 11.25 11.68 -9.00
N HIS A 277 11.92 10.98 -9.91
CA HIS A 277 11.76 11.13 -11.34
C HIS A 277 10.94 9.97 -11.89
N THR A 278 9.88 10.28 -12.63
CA THR A 278 9.04 9.29 -13.29
C THR A 278 8.96 9.52 -14.78
N GLU A 279 9.08 8.44 -15.55
CA GLU A 279 8.73 8.41 -16.97
C GLU A 279 7.52 7.48 -17.13
N ILE A 280 6.41 8.00 -17.65
CA ILE A 280 5.17 7.23 -17.85
C ILE A 280 4.76 7.38 -19.32
N PRO A 281 4.75 6.29 -20.11
CA PRO A 281 4.36 6.36 -21.51
C PRO A 281 2.87 6.64 -21.65
N GLY A 282 2.49 7.36 -22.70
CA GLY A 282 1.09 7.56 -23.05
C GLY A 282 0.41 6.22 -23.39
N ILE A 283 -0.86 6.09 -23.00
CA ILE A 283 -1.68 4.92 -23.32
C ILE A 283 -2.58 5.27 -24.49
N GLY A 284 -2.41 4.59 -25.63
CA GLY A 284 -3.24 4.79 -26.83
C GLY A 284 -2.49 4.62 -28.15
N PRO A 285 -3.20 4.36 -29.27
CA PRO A 285 -2.60 4.11 -30.58
C PRO A 285 -1.81 5.31 -31.14
N ASN A 286 -2.17 6.54 -30.73
CA ASN A 286 -1.54 7.79 -31.17
C ASN A 286 -0.55 8.38 -30.13
N THR A 287 -0.28 7.66 -29.04
CA THR A 287 0.55 8.14 -27.91
C THR A 287 1.73 7.21 -27.61
N THR A 288 1.95 6.19 -28.44
CA THR A 288 3.02 5.17 -28.30
C THR A 288 4.43 5.74 -28.23
N ASN A 289 4.66 6.98 -28.70
CA ASN A 289 5.96 7.68 -28.63
C ASN A 289 5.97 8.91 -27.70
N THR A 290 4.89 9.16 -26.94
CA THR A 290 4.84 10.27 -25.99
C THR A 290 5.05 9.77 -24.57
N VAL A 291 5.80 10.53 -23.78
CA VAL A 291 6.18 10.16 -22.41
C VAL A 291 5.96 11.36 -21.50
N ASP A 292 5.21 11.15 -20.42
CA ASP A 292 5.11 12.06 -19.30
C ASP A 292 6.36 11.91 -18.45
N ARG A 293 7.15 12.99 -18.35
CA ARG A 293 8.41 13.04 -17.59
C ARG A 293 8.25 14.03 -16.46
N ARG A 294 8.29 13.55 -15.23
CA ARG A 294 8.06 14.36 -14.03
C ARG A 294 9.20 14.23 -13.05
N ASP A 295 9.67 15.37 -12.59
CA ASP A 295 10.48 15.51 -11.38
C ASP A 295 9.57 15.99 -10.26
N THR A 296 9.40 15.15 -9.25
CA THR A 296 8.61 15.40 -8.05
C THR A 296 9.56 15.56 -6.87
N TYR A 297 9.54 16.73 -6.23
CA TYR A 297 10.39 17.04 -5.08
C TYR A 297 9.51 17.44 -3.90
N GLY A 298 9.94 17.11 -2.69
CA GLY A 298 9.14 17.44 -1.53
C GLY A 298 9.81 17.19 -0.20
N LEU A 299 9.06 17.55 0.84
CA LEU A 299 9.42 17.37 2.24
C LEU A 299 8.22 16.74 2.95
N ARG A 300 8.47 15.73 3.77
CA ARG A 300 7.48 15.14 4.66
C ARG A 300 7.94 15.23 6.10
N LEU A 301 7.17 15.87 6.96
CA LEU A 301 7.36 15.93 8.40
C LEU A 301 6.32 15.04 9.07
N TRP A 302 6.74 14.01 9.78
CA TRP A 302 5.81 13.07 10.39
C TRP A 302 6.34 12.55 11.72
N GLY A 303 5.42 12.09 12.57
CA GLY A 303 5.77 11.64 13.90
C GLY A 303 4.65 11.83 14.92
N HIS A 304 5.05 11.92 16.18
CA HIS A 304 4.15 12.17 17.28
C HIS A 304 4.81 12.91 18.44
N GLN A 305 3.97 13.56 19.23
CA GLN A 305 4.32 14.20 20.50
C GLN A 305 3.14 14.06 21.45
N GLY A 306 3.34 13.26 22.51
CA GLY A 306 2.26 12.93 23.43
C GLY A 306 1.10 12.26 22.68
N THR A 307 -0.10 12.81 22.82
CA THR A 307 -1.33 12.28 22.21
C THR A 307 -1.55 12.68 20.75
N LEU A 308 -0.78 13.67 20.24
CA LEU A 308 -0.88 14.17 18.88
C LEU A 308 0.08 13.41 17.95
N ARG A 309 -0.44 12.95 16.81
CA ARG A 309 0.35 12.42 15.69
C ARG A 309 0.10 13.24 14.45
N TRP A 310 1.11 13.40 13.61
CA TRP A 310 1.03 14.14 12.35
C TRP A 310 1.82 13.46 11.23
N ASP A 311 1.40 13.71 10.01
CA ASP A 311 2.06 13.35 8.76
C ASP A 311 1.73 14.44 7.73
N TRP A 312 2.67 15.34 7.52
CA TRP A 312 2.51 16.54 6.69
C TRP A 312 3.50 16.49 5.54
N THR A 313 3.00 16.56 4.32
CA THR A 313 3.81 16.46 3.10
C THR A 313 3.56 17.65 2.20
N ALA A 314 4.62 18.31 1.74
CA ALA A 314 4.58 19.34 0.71
C ALA A 314 5.33 18.86 -0.53
N VAL A 315 4.73 19.03 -1.71
CA VAL A 315 5.22 18.44 -2.95
C VAL A 315 5.12 19.43 -4.10
N GLY A 316 6.21 19.60 -4.86
CA GLY A 316 6.22 20.28 -6.14
C GLY A 316 6.52 19.31 -7.28
N GLN A 317 5.96 19.57 -8.46
CA GLN A 317 6.20 18.81 -9.68
C GLN A 317 6.60 19.73 -10.82
N SER A 318 7.62 19.31 -11.55
CA SER A 318 8.12 19.95 -12.77
C SER A 318 8.40 18.90 -13.86
N GLY A 319 8.77 19.33 -15.05
CA GLY A 319 9.02 18.46 -16.19
C GLY A 319 8.06 18.72 -17.35
N ARG A 320 7.67 17.67 -18.08
CA ARG A 320 6.83 17.76 -19.30
C ARG A 320 5.81 16.63 -19.37
N THR A 321 4.58 16.97 -19.76
CA THR A 321 3.52 15.96 -19.96
C THR A 321 3.67 15.22 -21.29
N ILE A 322 2.86 14.18 -21.52
CA ILE A 322 2.74 13.52 -22.83
C ILE A 322 2.45 14.49 -23.99
N ALA A 323 1.74 15.59 -23.71
CA ALA A 323 1.40 16.62 -24.69
C ALA A 323 2.47 17.73 -24.80
N ASN A 324 3.68 17.46 -24.27
CA ASN A 324 4.81 18.39 -24.22
C ASN A 324 4.51 19.72 -23.51
N ARG A 325 3.54 19.72 -22.58
CA ARG A 325 3.22 20.89 -21.73
C ARG A 325 4.19 20.93 -20.55
N ARG A 326 4.72 22.10 -20.21
CA ARG A 326 5.59 22.28 -19.03
C ARG A 326 4.79 22.06 -17.75
N ILE A 327 5.30 21.27 -16.84
CA ILE A 327 4.63 20.96 -15.57
C ILE A 327 5.05 21.99 -14.51
N ASP A 328 4.05 22.47 -13.78
CA ASP A 328 4.19 23.38 -12.64
C ASP A 328 3.03 23.13 -11.69
N ALA A 329 3.16 22.09 -10.86
CA ALA A 329 2.09 21.65 -9.97
C ALA A 329 2.60 21.54 -8.53
N LEU A 330 1.71 21.79 -7.58
CA LEU A 330 1.95 21.70 -6.14
C LEU A 330 0.87 20.83 -5.48
N ALA A 331 1.23 20.14 -4.41
CA ALA A 331 0.28 19.60 -3.45
C ALA A 331 0.76 19.76 -2.00
N LEU A 332 -0.20 19.81 -1.09
CA LEU A 332 -0.03 19.79 0.36
C LEU A 332 -0.96 18.72 0.93
N PHE A 333 -0.43 17.83 1.75
CA PHE A 333 -1.18 16.77 2.42
C PHE A 333 -0.92 16.88 3.91
N ALA A 334 -1.96 16.92 4.72
CA ALA A 334 -1.84 16.98 6.18
C ALA A 334 -2.80 15.99 6.81
N VAL A 335 -2.22 14.94 7.41
CA VAL A 335 -2.95 13.93 8.18
C VAL A 335 -2.55 14.08 9.63
N GLN A 336 -3.53 14.22 10.52
CA GLN A 336 -3.28 14.35 11.95
C GLN A 336 -4.28 13.55 12.77
N SER A 337 -3.87 13.16 13.96
CA SER A 337 -4.77 12.52 14.91
C SER A 337 -4.44 12.87 16.35
N LEU A 338 -5.47 13.01 17.17
CA LEU A 338 -5.39 13.33 18.58
C LEU A 338 -6.04 12.22 19.40
N SER A 339 -5.26 11.57 20.26
CA SER A 339 -5.75 10.55 21.18
C SER A 339 -6.46 11.21 22.36
N LEU A 340 -7.73 10.88 22.59
CA LEU A 340 -8.54 11.47 23.68
C LEU A 340 -8.46 10.65 24.96
N SER A 341 -8.22 9.34 24.84
CA SER A 341 -8.00 8.44 25.98
C SER A 341 -7.15 7.25 25.56
N GLU A 342 -6.35 6.74 26.49
CA GLU A 342 -5.57 5.50 26.33
C GLU A 342 -6.25 4.29 27.02
N THR A 343 -7.39 4.50 27.68
CA THR A 343 -8.16 3.48 28.39
C THR A 343 -9.54 3.27 27.75
N GLY A 344 -10.17 2.13 28.06
CA GLY A 344 -11.48 1.77 27.49
C GLY A 344 -11.39 1.58 25.97
N TRP A 345 -12.22 2.31 25.23
CA TRP A 345 -12.34 2.20 23.76
C TRP A 345 -11.33 3.07 23.00
N LYS A 346 -10.43 3.77 23.71
CA LYS A 346 -9.35 4.59 23.14
C LYS A 346 -9.76 5.51 21.98
N PRO A 347 -10.76 6.39 22.19
CA PRO A 347 -11.21 7.30 21.14
C PRO A 347 -10.10 8.24 20.67
N ARG A 348 -10.07 8.47 19.37
CA ARG A 348 -9.12 9.36 18.69
C ARG A 348 -9.85 10.16 17.62
N LEU A 349 -9.63 11.47 17.61
CA LEU A 349 -10.05 12.34 16.52
C LEU A 349 -8.99 12.27 15.41
N THR A 350 -9.43 12.19 14.16
CA THR A 350 -8.57 12.19 12.98
C THR A 350 -9.00 13.33 12.05
N SER A 351 -8.08 13.85 11.26
CA SER A 351 -8.45 14.72 10.15
C SER A 351 -7.42 14.65 9.02
N HIS A 352 -7.92 14.68 7.79
CA HIS A 352 -7.13 14.84 6.57
C HIS A 352 -7.44 16.20 5.95
N LEU A 353 -6.40 16.90 5.52
CA LEU A 353 -6.49 18.09 4.70
C LEU A 353 -5.57 17.90 3.50
N ASP A 354 -6.16 17.71 2.33
CA ASP A 354 -5.43 17.49 1.09
C ASP A 354 -5.73 18.61 0.10
N ILE A 355 -4.69 19.24 -0.44
CA ILE A 355 -4.78 20.28 -1.46
C ILE A 355 -3.87 19.84 -2.61
N ALA A 356 -4.44 19.62 -3.78
CA ALA A 356 -3.72 19.29 -5.00
C ALA A 356 -4.10 20.28 -6.10
N SER A 357 -3.08 20.88 -6.72
CA SER A 357 -3.29 21.85 -7.79
C SER A 357 -4.03 21.28 -8.99
N GLY A 358 -4.81 22.14 -9.63
CA GLY A 358 -5.51 21.91 -10.89
C GLY A 358 -5.10 22.97 -11.90
N ASP A 359 -5.31 22.67 -13.17
CA ASP A 359 -5.08 23.64 -14.24
C ASP A 359 -6.15 24.72 -14.29
N HIS A 360 -5.82 25.86 -14.90
CA HIS A 360 -6.75 27.00 -14.99
C HIS A 360 -6.68 27.69 -16.36
N ARG A 361 -5.86 27.19 -17.28
CA ARG A 361 -5.69 27.82 -18.60
C ARG A 361 -5.44 26.79 -19.68
N THR A 362 -6.39 26.68 -20.61
CA THR A 362 -6.19 25.92 -21.84
C THR A 362 -5.26 26.70 -22.78
N GLY A 363 -4.39 25.99 -23.51
CA GLY A 363 -3.55 26.57 -24.57
C GLY A 363 -2.27 27.30 -24.14
N ASP A 364 -1.95 27.43 -22.84
CA ASP A 364 -0.73 28.14 -22.39
C ASP A 364 0.54 27.28 -22.33
N HIS A 365 0.48 26.08 -22.92
CA HIS A 365 1.53 25.06 -22.92
C HIS A 365 2.09 24.70 -21.52
N ARG A 366 1.34 24.96 -20.44
CA ARG A 366 1.67 24.51 -19.08
C ARG A 366 0.60 23.57 -18.56
N SER A 367 0.96 22.66 -17.67
CA SER A 367 0.05 21.76 -16.95
C SER A 367 0.26 21.97 -15.47
N ARG A 368 -0.78 22.42 -14.76
CA ARG A 368 -0.73 22.64 -13.31
C ARG A 368 -1.53 21.61 -12.52
N THR A 369 -2.12 20.65 -13.20
CA THR A 369 -2.75 19.50 -12.56
C THR A 369 -1.69 18.61 -11.92
N PHE A 370 -1.77 18.45 -10.60
CA PHE A 370 -0.90 17.56 -9.85
C PHE A 370 -1.18 16.10 -10.17
N HIS A 371 -0.13 15.32 -10.40
CA HIS A 371 -0.24 13.88 -10.68
C HIS A 371 0.20 13.07 -9.45
N PRO A 372 -0.63 12.16 -8.91
CA PRO A 372 -0.36 11.42 -7.68
C PRO A 372 0.69 10.30 -7.81
N LEU A 373 1.40 10.26 -8.94
CA LEU A 373 2.38 9.24 -9.32
C LEU A 373 1.80 7.82 -9.22
N TYR A 374 2.11 7.13 -8.13
CA TYR A 374 1.84 5.73 -7.89
C TYR A 374 1.10 5.51 -6.56
N ALA A 375 0.33 6.52 -6.11
CA ALA A 375 -0.56 6.43 -4.97
C ALA A 375 -1.54 5.25 -5.10
N SER A 376 -1.91 4.69 -3.95
CA SER A 376 -2.90 3.61 -3.87
C SER A 376 -4.30 4.15 -3.62
N SER A 377 -5.31 3.37 -3.98
CA SER A 377 -6.71 3.68 -3.75
C SER A 377 -7.02 3.85 -2.26
N ASN A 378 -6.43 3.02 -1.39
CA ASN A 378 -6.68 3.05 0.05
C ASN A 378 -6.46 4.40 0.76
N TYR A 379 -5.73 5.36 0.17
CA TYR A 379 -5.55 6.68 0.78
C TYR A 379 -6.81 7.56 0.69
N LEU A 380 -7.40 7.69 -0.51
CA LEU A 380 -8.63 8.47 -0.73
C LEU A 380 -9.90 7.61 -0.77
N GLY A 381 -9.76 6.29 -0.75
CA GLY A 381 -10.85 5.32 -0.71
C GLY A 381 -10.75 4.23 -1.76
N GLU A 382 -11.14 3.02 -1.38
CA GLU A 382 -11.14 1.86 -2.29
C GLU A 382 -12.18 2.02 -3.41
N GLY A 383 -13.20 2.86 -3.21
CA GLY A 383 -14.15 3.36 -4.21
C GLY A 383 -13.49 4.01 -5.43
N GLN A 384 -12.29 4.56 -5.24
CA GLN A 384 -11.60 5.41 -6.21
C GLN A 384 -12.46 6.56 -6.74
N PHE A 385 -13.45 7.03 -5.96
CA PHE A 385 -14.35 8.08 -6.38
C PHE A 385 -13.65 9.44 -6.52
N LEU A 386 -12.60 9.65 -5.73
CA LEU A 386 -11.78 10.87 -5.72
C LEU A 386 -10.33 10.55 -6.14
N GLY A 387 -9.67 11.52 -6.76
CA GLY A 387 -8.25 11.51 -7.08
C GLY A 387 -7.55 12.75 -6.49
N LEU A 388 -6.27 12.62 -6.14
CA LEU A 388 -5.45 13.72 -5.61
C LEU A 388 -5.02 14.69 -6.72
N SER A 389 -5.96 15.20 -7.51
CA SER A 389 -5.69 16.08 -8.65
C SER A 389 -6.81 17.09 -8.76
N ASN A 390 -6.46 18.37 -8.83
CA ASN A 390 -7.43 19.46 -8.76
C ASN A 390 -8.40 19.30 -7.57
N LEU A 391 -7.86 19.11 -6.35
CA LEU A 391 -8.62 18.72 -5.16
C LEU A 391 -8.33 19.65 -3.98
N VAL A 392 -9.36 19.94 -3.20
CA VAL A 392 -9.33 20.46 -1.83
C VAL A 392 -10.27 19.58 -1.01
N LEU A 393 -9.70 18.77 -0.12
CA LEU A 393 -10.42 17.82 0.71
C LEU A 393 -10.23 18.19 2.18
N PHE A 394 -11.33 18.24 2.93
CA PHE A 394 -11.29 18.23 4.38
C PHE A 394 -12.08 17.03 4.89
N ALA A 395 -11.42 16.12 5.60
CA ALA A 395 -12.01 14.88 6.07
C ALA A 395 -11.78 14.70 7.58
N PRO A 396 -12.63 15.29 8.43
CA PRO A 396 -12.65 14.93 9.84
C PRO A 396 -13.13 13.50 10.03
N GLY A 397 -12.63 12.86 11.09
CA GLY A 397 -13.02 11.51 11.44
C GLY A 397 -12.83 11.20 12.92
N VAL A 398 -13.31 10.03 13.29
CA VAL A 398 -13.16 9.44 14.61
C VAL A 398 -12.74 7.99 14.46
N SER A 399 -11.83 7.54 15.31
CA SER A 399 -11.48 6.13 15.42
C SER A 399 -11.55 5.65 16.86
N LEU A 400 -12.03 4.43 17.02
CA LEU A 400 -12.19 3.72 18.28
C LEU A 400 -11.41 2.41 18.17
N THR A 401 -10.79 1.99 19.27
CA THR A 401 -10.12 0.69 19.39
C THR A 401 -10.81 -0.10 20.50
N PRO A 402 -11.98 -0.72 20.24
CA PRO A 402 -12.68 -1.52 21.23
C PRO A 402 -11.89 -2.81 21.51
N GLY A 403 -11.23 -2.88 22.67
CA GLY A 403 -10.37 -4.00 23.04
C GLY A 403 -8.96 -3.90 22.45
N ARG A 404 -8.27 -5.04 22.35
CA ARG A 404 -6.86 -5.06 21.90
C ARG A 404 -6.69 -5.26 20.39
N ASN A 405 -7.72 -5.79 19.73
CA ASN A 405 -7.59 -6.40 18.40
C ASN A 405 -8.63 -5.91 17.40
N ALA A 406 -9.39 -4.85 17.72
CA ALA A 406 -10.38 -4.29 16.82
C ALA A 406 -10.21 -2.78 16.72
N ARG A 407 -10.43 -2.25 15.52
CA ARG A 407 -10.45 -0.82 15.23
C ARG A 407 -11.67 -0.51 14.38
N VAL A 408 -12.40 0.53 14.77
CA VAL A 408 -13.52 1.09 14.01
C VAL A 408 -13.18 2.54 13.71
N SER A 409 -13.27 2.96 12.46
CA SER A 409 -13.08 4.36 12.08
C SER A 409 -14.17 4.82 11.14
N PHE A 410 -14.65 6.04 11.40
CA PHE A 410 -15.56 6.75 10.53
C PHE A 410 -14.92 8.07 10.11
N GLU A 411 -15.03 8.39 8.82
CA GLU A 411 -14.56 9.63 8.21
C GLU A 411 -15.67 10.22 7.35
N TYR A 412 -15.83 11.55 7.42
CA TYR A 412 -16.76 12.29 6.56
C TYR A 412 -15.97 13.39 5.86
N ALA A 413 -15.77 13.24 4.55
CA ALA A 413 -14.96 14.13 3.76
C ALA A 413 -15.81 15.07 2.90
N HIS A 414 -15.46 16.35 2.91
CA HIS A 414 -16.01 17.34 1.99
C HIS A 414 -14.99 17.62 0.88
N ALA A 415 -15.33 17.26 -0.37
CA ALA A 415 -14.44 17.37 -1.51
C ALA A 415 -14.84 18.52 -2.43
N ARG A 416 -13.87 19.37 -2.75
CA ARG A 416 -14.01 20.44 -3.74
C ARG A 416 -12.87 20.38 -4.73
N ARG A 417 -13.07 20.87 -5.95
CA ARG A 417 -11.96 21.12 -6.87
C ARG A 417 -11.37 22.51 -6.68
N LEU A 418 -10.06 22.62 -6.90
CA LEU A 418 -9.33 23.87 -6.70
C LEU A 418 -9.61 24.88 -7.83
N ARG A 419 -9.77 24.39 -9.07
CA ARG A 419 -10.01 25.16 -10.29
C ARG A 419 -11.18 24.56 -11.07
N GLU A 420 -12.05 25.41 -11.59
CA GLU A 420 -13.25 25.00 -12.34
C GLU A 420 -12.95 24.71 -13.81
N ASP A 421 -11.89 25.31 -14.36
CA ASP A 421 -11.44 25.11 -15.74
C ASP A 421 -10.74 23.76 -15.98
N ASP A 422 -10.48 23.03 -14.90
CA ASP A 422 -9.90 21.68 -14.92
C ASP A 422 -10.94 20.67 -14.42
N ALA A 423 -10.79 19.42 -14.86
CA ALA A 423 -11.71 18.34 -14.57
C ALA A 423 -11.73 17.98 -13.07
N VAL A 424 -12.78 17.28 -12.68
CA VAL A 424 -12.76 16.45 -11.47
C VAL A 424 -12.05 15.15 -11.81
N TYR A 425 -11.20 14.67 -10.90
CA TYR A 425 -10.44 13.43 -11.09
C TYR A 425 -10.86 12.37 -10.08
N ALA A 426 -10.91 11.12 -10.56
CA ALA A 426 -11.05 9.90 -9.80
C ALA A 426 -9.68 9.26 -9.54
N GLY A 427 -9.66 8.14 -8.83
CA GLY A 427 -8.43 7.36 -8.61
C GLY A 427 -7.72 7.00 -9.91
N GLY A 428 -6.38 6.95 -9.86
CA GLY A 428 -5.55 6.67 -11.03
C GLY A 428 -5.43 7.83 -12.04
N PHE A 429 -5.64 9.07 -11.60
CA PHE A 429 -5.58 10.27 -12.45
C PHE A 429 -6.62 10.28 -13.58
N ARG A 430 -7.74 9.56 -13.41
CA ARG A 430 -8.82 9.48 -14.40
C ARG A 430 -9.75 10.69 -14.28
N ALA A 431 -9.85 11.52 -15.31
CA ALA A 431 -10.82 12.61 -15.34
C ALA A 431 -12.26 12.10 -15.50
N TYR A 432 -13.21 12.71 -14.78
CA TYR A 432 -14.63 12.59 -15.06
C TYR A 432 -14.97 13.45 -16.28
N ALA A 433 -15.33 12.80 -17.38
CA ALA A 433 -15.65 13.48 -18.64
C ALA A 433 -16.80 14.49 -18.45
N GLY A 434 -16.73 15.63 -19.13
CA GLY A 434 -17.77 16.66 -19.05
C GLY A 434 -17.77 17.52 -17.78
N THR A 435 -16.83 17.31 -16.85
CA THR A 435 -16.70 18.18 -15.66
C THR A 435 -15.81 19.40 -15.89
N GLN A 436 -14.90 19.32 -16.88
CA GLN A 436 -13.98 20.41 -17.19
C GLN A 436 -14.74 21.64 -17.71
N GLY A 437 -14.54 22.80 -17.08
CA GLY A 437 -15.20 24.06 -17.48
C GLY A 437 -16.67 24.18 -17.08
N THR A 438 -17.29 23.11 -16.55
CA THR A 438 -18.61 23.16 -15.91
C THR A 438 -18.53 24.10 -14.70
N PRO A 439 -19.52 24.95 -14.39
CA PRO A 439 -19.44 25.81 -13.21
C PRO A 439 -19.47 25.02 -11.88
N GLY A 440 -18.82 25.55 -10.85
CA GLY A 440 -18.96 25.07 -9.47
C GLY A 440 -17.81 24.19 -8.99
N ARG A 441 -17.56 24.21 -7.69
CA ARG A 441 -16.38 23.55 -7.07
C ARG A 441 -16.68 22.31 -6.28
N HIS A 442 -17.92 22.15 -5.81
CA HIS A 442 -18.27 21.05 -4.92
C HIS A 442 -18.30 19.74 -5.70
N ILE A 443 -17.35 18.85 -5.41
CA ILE A 443 -17.26 17.52 -6.01
C ILE A 443 -18.29 16.60 -5.35
N GLY A 444 -18.38 16.62 -4.02
CA GLY A 444 -19.27 15.75 -3.27
C GLY A 444 -18.84 15.57 -1.82
N ASN A 445 -19.63 14.81 -1.08
CA ASN A 445 -19.32 14.40 0.29
C ASN A 445 -19.10 12.88 0.35
N LEU A 446 -17.98 12.44 0.93
CA LEU A 446 -17.62 11.04 1.04
C LEU A 446 -17.72 10.58 2.48
N SER A 447 -18.59 9.62 2.76
CA SER A 447 -18.64 8.91 4.04
C SER A 447 -17.84 7.61 3.92
N ARG A 448 -16.94 7.35 4.87
CA ARG A 448 -16.18 6.08 4.96
C ARG A 448 -16.31 5.47 6.35
N LEU A 449 -16.66 4.19 6.38
CA LEU A 449 -16.57 3.33 7.55
C LEU A 449 -15.52 2.25 7.28
N SER A 450 -14.56 2.10 8.20
CA SER A 450 -13.58 1.02 8.19
C SER A 450 -13.60 0.28 9.52
N ILE A 451 -13.66 -1.06 9.46
CA ILE A 451 -13.62 -1.94 10.63
C ILE A 451 -12.56 -2.99 10.39
N THR A 452 -11.54 -3.02 11.23
CA THR A 452 -10.52 -4.07 11.24
C THR A 452 -10.66 -4.88 12.52
N TRP A 453 -10.63 -6.20 12.41
CA TRP A 453 -10.60 -7.12 13.54
C TRP A 453 -9.55 -8.20 13.30
N GLN A 454 -8.61 -8.34 14.23
CA GLN A 454 -7.47 -9.25 14.14
C GLN A 454 -7.49 -10.25 15.31
N PRO A 455 -8.30 -11.30 15.26
CA PRO A 455 -8.39 -12.27 16.36
C PRO A 455 -7.06 -12.98 16.68
N SER A 456 -6.14 -13.05 15.72
CA SER A 456 -4.78 -13.56 15.94
C SER A 456 -3.79 -12.90 14.98
N HIS A 457 -2.49 -13.05 15.24
CA HIS A 457 -1.44 -12.57 14.33
C HIS A 457 -1.53 -13.15 12.90
N ARG A 458 -2.22 -14.28 12.73
CA ARG A 458 -2.37 -14.96 11.44
C ARG A 458 -3.66 -14.64 10.70
N LEU A 459 -4.65 -14.04 11.36
CA LEU A 459 -5.99 -13.87 10.78
C LEU A 459 -6.50 -12.45 11.02
N SER A 460 -6.83 -11.74 9.95
CA SER A 460 -7.51 -10.45 9.98
C SER A 460 -8.78 -10.45 9.15
N PHE A 461 -9.72 -9.61 9.58
CA PHE A 461 -10.95 -9.28 8.89
C PHE A 461 -11.03 -7.77 8.74
N ASP A 462 -11.35 -7.31 7.54
CA ASP A 462 -11.43 -5.88 7.21
C ASP A 462 -12.72 -5.62 6.43
N LEU A 463 -13.58 -4.75 6.95
CA LEU A 463 -14.75 -4.21 6.27
C LEU A 463 -14.48 -2.74 5.94
N ASN A 464 -14.59 -2.37 4.67
CA ASN A 464 -14.59 -0.98 4.22
C ASN A 464 -15.91 -0.70 3.51
N ALA A 465 -16.62 0.35 3.91
CA ALA A 465 -17.82 0.83 3.26
C ALA A 465 -17.67 2.32 2.98
N GLU A 466 -17.93 2.72 1.75
CA GLU A 466 -17.76 4.08 1.25
C GLU A 466 -19.00 4.50 0.47
N HIS A 467 -19.46 5.72 0.69
CA HIS A 467 -20.54 6.33 -0.07
C HIS A 467 -20.17 7.77 -0.43
N LEU A 468 -20.07 8.06 -1.73
CA LEU A 468 -19.91 9.42 -2.24
C LEU A 468 -21.27 9.94 -2.68
N GLU A 469 -21.75 10.99 -2.01
CA GLU A 469 -22.83 11.84 -2.49
C GLU A 469 -22.27 12.82 -3.53
N ALA A 470 -22.66 12.66 -4.78
CA ALA A 470 -22.18 13.47 -5.89
C ALA A 470 -22.67 14.91 -5.76
N GLY A 471 -21.75 15.86 -5.85
CA GLY A 471 -22.06 17.28 -5.93
C GLY A 471 -22.53 17.68 -7.33
N ARG A 472 -23.04 18.92 -7.45
CA ARG A 472 -23.60 19.44 -8.71
C ARG A 472 -22.67 19.30 -9.90
N VAL A 473 -21.36 19.51 -9.74
CA VAL A 473 -20.41 19.40 -10.87
C VAL A 473 -20.40 18.00 -11.51
N LEU A 474 -20.63 16.96 -10.71
CA LEU A 474 -20.72 15.57 -11.17
C LEU A 474 -22.11 15.28 -11.74
N GLN A 475 -23.16 15.72 -11.04
CA GLN A 475 -24.55 15.55 -11.47
C GLN A 475 -24.84 16.24 -12.80
N ASP A 476 -24.36 17.47 -12.99
CA ASP A 476 -24.50 18.24 -14.23
C ASP A 476 -23.76 17.58 -15.40
N ALA A 477 -22.73 16.77 -15.10
CA ALA A 477 -22.00 15.96 -16.08
C ALA A 477 -22.62 14.55 -16.27
N GLY A 478 -23.76 14.25 -15.63
CA GLY A 478 -24.48 12.98 -15.76
C GLY A 478 -23.98 11.85 -14.86
N PHE A 479 -23.14 12.16 -13.85
CA PHE A 479 -22.73 11.20 -12.83
C PHE A 479 -23.67 11.23 -11.62
N ASP A 480 -23.68 10.13 -10.88
CA ASP A 480 -24.57 9.90 -9.73
C ASP A 480 -23.77 9.51 -8.49
N ASP A 481 -24.45 9.33 -7.36
CA ASP A 481 -23.84 8.87 -6.13
C ASP A 481 -23.19 7.50 -6.31
N GLY A 482 -22.12 7.23 -5.58
CA GLY A 482 -21.35 5.98 -5.67
C GLY A 482 -21.25 5.28 -4.33
N THR A 483 -21.42 3.97 -4.30
CA THR A 483 -21.22 3.17 -3.08
C THR A 483 -20.29 2.01 -3.34
N GLN A 484 -19.31 1.80 -2.47
CA GLN A 484 -18.48 0.59 -2.48
C GLN A 484 -18.45 -0.04 -1.09
N ILE A 485 -18.69 -1.34 -1.03
CA ILE A 485 -18.53 -2.16 0.16
C ILE A 485 -17.56 -3.26 -0.16
N GLN A 486 -16.59 -3.46 0.72
CA GLN A 486 -15.55 -4.45 0.59
C GLN A 486 -15.37 -5.17 1.91
N PHE A 487 -15.46 -6.50 1.89
CA PHE A 487 -15.10 -7.34 3.01
C PHE A 487 -13.89 -8.18 2.65
N THR A 488 -12.85 -8.17 3.48
CA THR A 488 -11.59 -8.87 3.25
C THR A 488 -11.30 -9.78 4.44
N THR A 489 -10.85 -10.99 4.16
CA THR A 489 -10.29 -11.92 5.14
C THR A 489 -8.88 -12.25 4.71
N THR A 490 -7.90 -12.04 5.58
CA THR A 490 -6.49 -12.32 5.28
C THR A 490 -5.96 -13.33 6.28
N TYR A 491 -5.39 -14.42 5.77
CA TYR A 491 -4.59 -15.36 6.52
C TYR A 491 -3.11 -15.19 6.16
N ARG A 492 -2.25 -15.07 7.16
CA ARG A 492 -0.79 -14.97 7.02
C ARG A 492 -0.09 -16.04 7.81
N TYR A 493 0.93 -16.62 7.20
CA TYR A 493 1.84 -17.56 7.82
C TYR A 493 3.24 -17.00 7.91
#